data_AF-A0A8S3SG77-F1
#
_entry.id   AF-A0A8S3SG77-F1
#
_cell.length_a   1.000
_cell.length_b   1.000
_cell.length_c   1.000
_cell.angle_alpha   90.00
_cell.angle_beta   90.00
_cell.angle_gamma   90.00
#
_symmetry.space_group_name_H-M   'P 1'
#
loop_
_entity.id
_entity.type
_entity.pdbx_description
1 polymer ?
#
loop_
_entity_poly.entity_id
_entity_poly.type
_entity_poly.pdbx_seq_one_letter_code
_entity_poly.pdbx_strand_id
1 'polypeptide(L)'
;MKDSEPMDSLNLNAGFVNRYEYTKESRTFELESNLMEDTLLLDKYLINGVDIYIKLYRSNAPFLLMSAEKTPKYKVKILDVFFRTARVKVDPGVILNHRRQIKESPAKYLMNRSHVIQNVIPQGSTEFFWDSLFPKALPSKVVFGLVSQKAANGHYTANL
;
A
#
# COMPACT_ATOMS: atom_id res chain seq x y z
N MET A 1 -16.12 -22.01 -25.47
CA MET A 1 -17.16 -21.46 -24.57
C MET A 1 -17.70 -22.62 -23.77
N LYS A 2 -17.39 -22.68 -22.48
CA LYS A 2 -18.05 -23.59 -21.55
C LYS A 2 -18.54 -22.74 -20.39
N ASP A 3 -19.82 -22.90 -20.12
CA ASP A 3 -20.65 -22.05 -19.30
C ASP A 3 -20.10 -21.93 -17.88
N SER A 4 -19.93 -20.69 -17.43
CA SER A 4 -19.65 -20.36 -16.04
C SER A 4 -20.92 -20.59 -15.23
N GLU A 5 -20.84 -21.43 -14.21
CA GLU A 5 -21.89 -21.58 -13.20
C GLU A 5 -22.32 -20.21 -12.65
N PRO A 6 -23.62 -19.97 -12.42
CA PRO A 6 -24.09 -18.70 -11.91
C PRO A 6 -23.55 -18.48 -10.49
N MET A 7 -22.71 -17.46 -10.34
CA MET A 7 -22.24 -17.00 -9.04
C MET A 7 -23.44 -16.56 -8.20
N ASP A 8 -23.64 -17.23 -7.07
CA ASP A 8 -24.76 -17.05 -6.15
C ASP A 8 -24.91 -15.57 -5.74
N SER A 9 -26.08 -14.99 -6.05
CA SER A 9 -26.28 -13.54 -6.20
C SER A 9 -26.52 -12.77 -4.88
N LEU A 10 -26.19 -13.36 -3.72
CA LEU A 10 -26.37 -12.71 -2.41
C LEU A 10 -25.07 -12.32 -1.68
N ASN A 11 -23.89 -12.64 -2.23
CA ASN A 11 -22.59 -12.32 -1.62
C ASN A 11 -21.56 -11.82 -2.64
N LEU A 12 -22.00 -11.04 -3.64
CA LEU A 12 -21.09 -10.51 -4.65
C LEU A 12 -20.23 -9.38 -4.06
N ASN A 13 -18.91 -9.55 -4.08
CA ASN A 13 -17.96 -8.48 -3.81
C ASN A 13 -18.13 -7.38 -4.88
N ALA A 14 -18.89 -6.34 -4.54
CA ALA A 14 -19.20 -5.24 -5.46
C ALA A 14 -17.93 -4.56 -5.99
N GLY A 15 -16.88 -4.48 -5.16
CA GLY A 15 -15.57 -3.97 -5.57
C GLY A 15 -14.92 -4.83 -6.65
N PHE A 16 -14.99 -6.16 -6.53
CA PHE A 16 -14.49 -7.09 -7.53
C PHE A 16 -15.22 -6.93 -8.87
N VAL A 17 -16.57 -6.88 -8.85
CA VAL A 17 -17.38 -6.70 -10.05
C VAL A 17 -17.04 -5.40 -10.76
N ASN A 18 -16.94 -4.29 -10.01
CA ASN A 18 -16.59 -3.00 -10.58
C ASN A 18 -15.18 -3.02 -11.21
N ARG A 19 -14.18 -3.56 -10.51
CA ARG A 19 -12.82 -3.68 -11.06
C ARG A 19 -12.76 -4.58 -12.29
N TYR A 20 -13.53 -5.68 -12.29
CA TYR A 20 -13.64 -6.55 -13.45
C TYR A 20 -14.18 -5.80 -14.67
N GLU A 21 -15.26 -5.03 -14.51
CA GLU A 21 -15.85 -4.25 -15.60
C GLU A 21 -14.88 -3.22 -16.22
N TYR A 22 -14.03 -2.59 -15.39
CA TYR A 22 -12.99 -1.66 -15.87
C TYR A 22 -11.82 -2.35 -16.59
N THR A 23 -11.55 -3.62 -16.29
CA THR A 23 -10.31 -4.30 -16.71
C THR A 23 -10.53 -5.49 -17.66
N LYS A 24 -11.80 -5.87 -17.90
CA LYS A 24 -12.15 -6.97 -18.81
C LYS A 24 -11.54 -6.77 -20.19
N GLU A 25 -11.29 -7.89 -20.88
CA GLU A 25 -10.71 -7.89 -22.24
C GLU A 25 -9.31 -7.25 -22.32
N SER A 26 -8.57 -7.17 -21.20
CA SER A 26 -7.25 -6.51 -21.13
C SER A 26 -7.28 -5.02 -21.46
N ARG A 27 -8.38 -4.33 -21.15
CA ARG A 27 -8.48 -2.88 -21.29
C ARG A 27 -7.44 -2.18 -20.42
N THR A 28 -6.86 -1.12 -20.96
CA THR A 28 -5.99 -0.23 -20.21
C THR A 28 -6.82 0.62 -19.26
N PHE A 29 -6.31 0.78 -18.03
CA PHE A 29 -6.94 1.58 -17.01
C PHE A 29 -5.88 2.40 -16.29
N GLU A 30 -6.32 3.51 -15.69
CA GLU A 30 -5.48 4.38 -14.88
C GLU A 30 -5.82 4.20 -13.41
N LEU A 31 -4.81 4.27 -12.56
CA LEU A 31 -4.97 4.29 -11.11
C LEU A 31 -4.30 5.55 -10.57
N GLU A 32 -5.05 6.32 -9.80
CA GLU A 32 -4.52 7.43 -9.03
C GLU A 32 -4.78 7.16 -7.54
N SER A 33 -3.71 7.17 -6.75
CA SER A 33 -3.78 7.03 -5.30
C SER A 33 -2.61 7.74 -4.65
N ASN A 34 -2.81 8.19 -3.40
CA ASN A 34 -1.73 8.71 -2.59
C ASN A 34 -0.75 7.58 -2.21
N LEU A 35 0.54 7.90 -2.12
CA LEU A 35 1.53 6.98 -1.59
C LEU A 35 1.40 6.96 -0.06
N MET A 36 0.93 5.84 0.48
CA MET A 36 0.64 5.65 1.91
C MET A 36 1.92 5.37 2.72
N GLU A 37 2.90 6.27 2.62
CA GLU A 37 4.15 6.21 3.38
C GLU A 37 4.13 7.25 4.49
N ASP A 38 4.59 6.90 5.70
CA ASP A 38 4.47 7.76 6.89
C ASP A 38 5.08 9.16 6.69
N THR A 39 6.16 9.25 5.91
CA THR A 39 6.83 10.53 5.59
C THR A 39 6.01 11.44 4.67
N LEU A 40 5.16 10.86 3.81
CA LEU A 40 4.31 11.59 2.86
C LEU A 40 2.93 11.90 3.43
N LEU A 41 2.55 11.25 4.53
CA LEU A 41 1.31 11.52 5.27
C LEU A 41 1.46 12.64 6.31
N LEU A 42 2.64 13.27 6.40
CA LEU A 42 2.87 14.39 7.30
C LEU A 42 2.07 15.63 6.86
N ASP A 43 1.39 16.26 7.81
CA ASP A 43 0.73 17.56 7.62
C ASP A 43 1.74 18.74 7.66
N LYS A 44 2.89 18.54 7.02
CA LYS A 44 3.97 19.54 6.92
C LYS A 44 4.64 19.43 5.56
N TYR A 45 4.87 20.57 4.93
CA TYR A 45 5.70 20.65 3.74
C TYR A 45 7.16 20.34 4.07
N LEU A 46 7.84 19.66 3.15
CA LEU A 46 9.28 19.48 3.22
C LEU A 46 9.98 20.78 2.85
N ILE A 47 11.02 21.12 3.62
CA ILE A 47 11.86 22.29 3.35
C ILE A 47 12.58 22.16 2.00
N ASN A 48 12.88 23.31 1.39
CA ASN A 48 13.60 23.34 0.12
C ASN A 48 15.03 22.79 0.25
N GLY A 49 15.51 22.10 -0.80
CA GLY A 49 16.86 21.54 -0.84
C GLY A 49 17.00 20.17 -0.15
N VAL A 50 15.90 19.46 0.06
CA VAL A 50 15.90 18.06 0.51
C VAL A 50 15.56 17.16 -0.67
N ASP A 51 16.46 16.23 -0.99
CA ASP A 51 16.24 15.22 -2.01
C ASP A 51 15.44 14.05 -1.45
N ILE A 52 14.42 13.60 -2.18
CA ILE A 52 13.58 12.46 -1.81
C ILE A 52 13.78 11.37 -2.86
N TYR A 53 14.16 10.18 -2.39
CA TYR A 53 14.30 9.00 -3.24
C TYR A 53 13.17 8.03 -2.93
N ILE A 54 12.26 7.85 -3.90
CA ILE A 54 11.14 6.92 -3.79
C ILE A 54 11.45 5.70 -4.66
N LYS A 55 11.49 4.52 -4.03
CA LYS A 55 11.68 3.24 -4.74
C LYS A 55 10.47 2.35 -4.50
N LEU A 56 9.74 2.07 -5.58
CA LEU A 56 8.57 1.20 -5.55
C LEU A 56 8.95 -0.19 -6.06
N TYR A 57 8.58 -1.21 -5.30
CA TYR A 57 8.75 -2.61 -5.69
C TYR A 57 7.40 -3.19 -6.08
N ARG A 58 7.33 -3.85 -7.23
CA ARG A 58 6.08 -4.44 -7.69
C ARG A 58 5.84 -5.79 -7.02
N SER A 59 4.65 -5.99 -6.48
CA SER A 59 4.19 -7.30 -6.03
C SER A 59 4.05 -8.29 -7.19
N ASN A 60 4.07 -9.59 -6.85
CA ASN A 60 3.89 -10.66 -7.83
C ASN A 60 2.47 -10.65 -8.42
N ALA A 61 2.33 -11.10 -9.66
CA ALA A 61 1.03 -11.13 -10.35
C ALA A 61 -0.08 -11.91 -9.60
N PRO A 62 0.22 -13.04 -8.93
CA PRO A 62 -0.76 -13.76 -8.12
C PRO A 62 -1.34 -12.97 -6.95
N PHE A 63 -0.66 -11.93 -6.47
CA PHE A 63 -1.17 -11.04 -5.42
C PHE A 63 -2.02 -9.89 -6.00
N LEU A 64 -1.70 -9.46 -7.23
CA LEU A 64 -2.34 -8.31 -7.88
C LEU A 64 -3.64 -8.67 -8.59
N LEU A 65 -3.80 -9.93 -9.01
CA LEU A 65 -4.90 -10.39 -9.86
C LEU A 65 -5.69 -11.51 -9.20
N MET A 66 -6.98 -11.56 -9.51
CA MET A 66 -7.87 -12.66 -9.14
C MET A 66 -8.21 -13.47 -10.38
N SER A 67 -8.25 -14.79 -10.25
CA SER A 67 -8.68 -15.69 -11.32
C SER A 67 -9.18 -17.01 -10.76
N ALA A 68 -10.28 -17.50 -11.33
CA ALA A 68 -10.80 -18.84 -11.08
C ALA A 68 -10.18 -19.92 -12.00
N GLU A 69 -9.34 -19.52 -12.96
CA GLU A 69 -8.66 -20.47 -13.83
C GLU A 69 -7.67 -21.33 -13.05
N LYS A 70 -7.51 -22.60 -13.47
CA LYS A 70 -6.53 -23.51 -12.85
C LYS A 70 -5.08 -23.09 -13.10
N THR A 71 -4.81 -22.46 -14.25
CA THR A 71 -3.45 -22.07 -14.68
C THR A 71 -3.43 -20.66 -15.31
N PRO A 72 -3.75 -19.62 -14.54
CA PRO A 72 -3.87 -18.25 -15.06
C PRO A 72 -2.51 -17.75 -15.56
N LYS A 73 -2.49 -17.23 -16.79
CA LYS A 73 -1.31 -16.60 -17.41
C LYS A 73 -1.48 -15.09 -17.57
N TYR A 74 -2.22 -14.47 -16.65
CA TYR A 74 -2.48 -13.04 -16.67
C TYR A 74 -1.28 -12.25 -16.13
N LYS A 75 -1.06 -11.06 -16.69
CA LYS A 75 -0.03 -10.13 -16.23
C LYS A 75 -0.55 -8.71 -16.27
N VAL A 76 -0.24 -7.94 -15.22
CA VAL A 76 -0.34 -6.49 -15.26
C VAL A 76 0.91 -5.95 -15.93
N LYS A 77 0.77 -5.02 -16.86
CA LYS A 77 1.87 -4.25 -17.43
C LYS A 77 1.68 -2.79 -17.04
N ILE A 78 2.73 -2.20 -16.50
CA ILE A 78 2.77 -0.76 -16.23
C ILE A 78 3.17 -0.11 -17.55
N LEU A 79 2.31 0.73 -18.10
CA LEU A 79 2.56 1.43 -19.36
C LEU A 79 3.26 2.77 -19.11
N ASP A 80 2.77 3.52 -18.12
CA ASP A 80 3.32 4.80 -17.71
C ASP A 80 3.12 5.00 -16.20
N VAL A 81 3.97 5.82 -15.59
CA VAL A 81 3.91 6.21 -14.17
C VAL A 81 4.34 7.66 -14.03
N PHE A 82 3.49 8.48 -13.45
CA PHE A 82 3.82 9.84 -13.04
C PHE A 82 3.57 10.03 -11.54
N PHE A 83 4.38 10.89 -10.92
CA PHE A 83 4.22 11.27 -9.51
C PHE A 83 3.82 12.74 -9.44
N ARG A 84 2.65 13.03 -8.87
CA ARG A 84 2.16 14.39 -8.65
C ARG A 84 2.58 14.85 -7.26
N THR A 85 3.23 16.01 -7.19
CA THR A 85 3.57 16.66 -5.92
C THR A 85 2.93 18.03 -5.83
N ALA A 86 2.42 18.37 -4.65
CA ALA A 86 2.03 19.74 -4.35
C ALA A 86 3.29 20.54 -3.97
N ARG A 87 3.51 21.67 -4.63
CA ARG A 87 4.60 22.61 -4.31
C ARG A 87 4.02 23.98 -4.01
N VAL A 88 4.47 24.57 -2.91
CA VAL A 88 4.13 25.96 -2.55
C VAL A 88 5.24 26.88 -3.04
N LYS A 89 4.86 27.96 -3.74
CA LYS A 89 5.79 29.04 -4.10
C LYS A 89 5.91 30.00 -2.92
N VAL A 90 7.10 30.08 -2.34
CA VAL A 90 7.40 30.91 -1.16
C VAL A 90 8.17 32.15 -1.59
N ASP A 91 7.93 33.28 -0.92
CA ASP A 91 8.66 34.52 -1.14
C ASP A 91 10.17 34.36 -0.85
N PRO A 92 11.07 34.98 -1.65
CA PRO A 92 12.52 34.85 -1.47
C PRO A 92 13.02 35.29 -0.08
N GLY A 93 12.40 36.31 0.54
CA GLY A 93 12.78 36.79 1.87
C GLY A 93 12.54 35.74 2.96
N VAL A 94 11.45 34.98 2.84
CA VAL A 94 11.14 33.86 3.75
C VAL A 94 12.14 32.71 3.56
N ILE A 95 12.51 32.40 2.31
CA ILE A 95 13.52 31.36 2.02
C ILE A 95 14.89 31.73 2.63
N LEU A 96 15.30 32.99 2.54
CA LEU A 96 16.54 33.47 3.14
C LEU A 96 16.52 33.35 4.67
N ASN A 97 15.40 33.71 5.29
CA ASN A 97 15.22 33.57 6.74
C ASN A 97 15.24 32.11 7.19
N HIS A 98 14.54 31.21 6.49
CA HIS A 98 14.62 29.76 6.76
C HIS A 98 16.06 29.24 6.64
N ARG A 99 16.82 29.67 5.63
CA ARG A 99 18.23 29.27 5.46
C ARG A 99 19.11 29.72 6.63
N ARG A 100 18.85 30.90 7.23
CA ARG A 100 19.57 31.35 8.42
C ARG A 100 19.15 30.54 9.66
N GLN A 101 17.85 30.33 9.86
CA GLN A 101 17.34 29.56 11.00
C GLN A 101 17.81 28.11 11.00
N ILE A 102 17.85 27.45 9.83
CA ILE A 102 18.29 26.05 9.71
C ILE A 102 19.75 25.86 10.13
N LYS A 103 20.60 26.91 10.00
CA LYS A 103 21.98 26.88 10.50
C LYS A 103 22.06 26.85 12.03
N GLU A 104 21.11 27.48 12.70
CA GLU A 104 21.06 27.57 14.17
C GLU A 104 20.28 26.41 14.79
N SER A 105 19.16 26.02 14.17
CA SER A 105 18.25 24.99 14.66
C SER A 105 17.77 24.09 13.52
N PRO A 106 17.90 22.75 13.64
CA PRO A 106 17.45 21.84 12.61
C PRO A 106 15.91 21.81 12.51
N ALA A 107 15.40 21.63 11.29
CA ALA A 107 13.98 21.38 11.07
C ALA A 107 13.61 19.99 11.63
N LYS A 108 12.69 19.95 12.59
CA LYS A 108 12.22 18.71 13.22
C LYS A 108 10.86 18.30 12.64
N TYR A 109 10.80 17.10 12.10
CA TYR A 109 9.56 16.48 11.63
C TYR A 109 9.15 15.39 12.60
N LEU A 110 8.05 15.61 13.31
CA LEU A 110 7.44 14.58 14.15
C LEU A 110 6.57 13.71 13.26
N MET A 111 6.88 12.43 13.21
CA MET A 111 6.15 11.44 12.42
C MET A 111 5.74 10.26 13.28
N ASN A 112 4.55 9.73 13.03
CA ASN A 112 4.15 8.44 13.55
C ASN A 112 4.64 7.38 12.59
N ARG A 113 5.32 6.34 13.09
CA ARG A 113 5.77 5.23 12.25
C ARG A 113 4.81 4.06 12.35
N SER A 114 4.38 3.59 11.19
CA SER A 114 3.56 2.41 11.03
C SER A 114 4.48 1.21 10.80
N HIS A 115 4.39 0.21 11.67
CA HIS A 115 5.18 -1.01 11.54
C HIS A 115 4.26 -2.21 11.36
N VAL A 116 4.45 -2.93 10.26
CA VAL A 116 3.78 -4.20 10.02
C VAL A 116 4.71 -5.32 10.44
N ILE A 117 4.28 -6.09 11.43
CA ILE A 117 4.96 -7.31 11.86
C ILE A 117 4.02 -8.46 11.54
N GLN A 118 4.53 -9.48 10.85
CA GLN A 118 3.77 -10.66 10.46
C GLN A 118 4.37 -11.90 11.11
N ASN A 119 3.50 -12.82 11.55
CA ASN A 119 3.91 -14.13 12.02
C ASN A 119 2.89 -15.16 11.53
N VAL A 120 3.36 -16.39 11.33
CA VAL A 120 2.54 -17.49 10.81
C VAL A 120 2.04 -18.30 11.98
N ILE A 121 0.71 -18.44 12.06
CA ILE A 121 0.06 -19.33 13.03
C ILE A 121 -0.18 -20.68 12.35
N PRO A 122 0.39 -21.78 12.87
CA PRO A 122 0.16 -23.12 12.31
C PRO A 122 -1.31 -23.54 12.40
N GLN A 123 -1.76 -24.32 11.42
CA GLN A 123 -3.12 -24.87 11.45
C GLN A 123 -3.27 -25.88 12.59
N GLY A 124 -4.34 -25.78 13.35
CA GLY A 124 -4.63 -26.67 14.48
C GLY A 124 -4.05 -26.21 15.83
N SER A 125 -3.37 -25.06 15.87
CA SER A 125 -2.97 -24.42 17.13
C SER A 125 -4.18 -23.80 17.83
N THR A 126 -4.42 -24.20 19.08
CA THR A 126 -5.44 -23.59 19.94
C THR A 126 -4.95 -22.26 20.53
N GLU A 127 -3.65 -22.18 20.79
CA GLU A 127 -3.01 -21.02 21.41
C GLU A 127 -1.77 -20.62 20.62
N PHE A 128 -1.53 -19.32 20.53
CA PHE A 128 -0.37 -18.74 19.89
C PHE A 128 0.15 -17.60 20.75
N PHE A 129 1.40 -17.73 21.21
CA PHE A 129 2.07 -16.71 22.02
C PHE A 129 3.07 -15.97 21.15
N TRP A 130 2.98 -14.64 21.20
CA TRP A 130 3.92 -13.77 20.50
C TRP A 130 4.66 -12.89 21.50
N ASP A 131 5.84 -13.36 21.89
CA ASP A 131 6.67 -12.64 22.84
C ASP A 131 7.36 -11.44 22.20
N SER A 132 7.52 -10.37 22.97
CA SER A 132 8.31 -9.19 22.61
C SER A 132 7.90 -8.51 21.29
N LEU A 133 6.59 -8.37 21.05
CA LEU A 133 6.03 -7.65 19.89
C LEU A 133 6.59 -6.23 19.71
N PHE A 134 6.89 -5.53 20.81
CA PHE A 134 7.30 -4.13 20.81
C PHE A 134 8.59 -3.92 21.62
N PRO A 135 9.77 -4.29 21.08
CA PRO A 135 11.00 -4.33 21.85
C PRO A 135 11.61 -2.94 22.13
N LYS A 136 11.19 -1.90 21.40
CA LYS A 136 11.83 -0.56 21.47
C LYS A 136 10.89 0.57 21.87
N ALA A 137 9.65 0.55 21.39
CA ALA A 137 8.69 1.62 21.62
C ALA A 137 7.28 1.04 21.69
N LEU A 138 6.50 1.49 22.68
CA LEU A 138 5.10 1.12 22.81
C LEU A 138 4.28 1.89 21.76
N PRO A 139 3.52 1.21 20.90
CA PRO A 139 2.68 1.86 19.90
C PRO A 139 1.48 2.56 20.55
N SER A 140 1.03 3.66 19.94
CA SER A 140 -0.19 4.36 20.35
C SER A 140 -1.47 3.60 19.96
N LYS A 141 -1.40 2.81 18.89
CA LYS A 141 -2.48 1.96 18.39
C LYS A 141 -1.92 0.67 17.84
N VAL A 142 -2.57 -0.45 18.16
CA VAL A 142 -2.27 -1.77 17.60
C VAL A 142 -3.51 -2.28 16.89
N VAL A 143 -3.33 -2.79 15.67
CA VAL A 143 -4.38 -3.44 14.90
C VAL A 143 -3.91 -4.85 14.57
N PHE A 144 -4.72 -5.84 14.93
CA PHE A 144 -4.47 -7.23 14.60
C PHE A 144 -5.33 -7.64 13.42
N GLY A 145 -4.70 -8.23 12.40
CA GLY A 145 -5.37 -8.79 11.24
C GLY A 145 -4.97 -10.25 11.07
N LEU A 146 -5.96 -11.13 11.03
CA LEU A 146 -5.75 -12.54 10.70
C LEU A 146 -6.07 -12.74 9.23
N VAL A 147 -5.11 -13.28 8.49
CA VAL A 147 -5.28 -13.58 7.07
C VAL A 147 -4.88 -15.02 6.82
N SER A 148 -5.52 -15.68 5.85
CA SER A 148 -5.07 -17.01 5.44
C SER A 148 -3.68 -16.93 4.81
N GLN A 149 -2.83 -17.93 5.07
CA GLN A 149 -1.49 -18.00 4.47
C GLN A 149 -1.53 -18.00 2.93
N LYS A 150 -2.61 -18.55 2.35
CA LYS A 150 -2.83 -18.52 0.90
C LYS A 150 -3.07 -17.09 0.38
N ALA A 151 -3.85 -16.29 1.11
CA ALA A 151 -4.09 -14.89 0.76
C ALA A 151 -2.83 -14.02 0.96
N ALA A 152 -2.10 -14.20 2.06
CA ALA A 152 -0.87 -13.46 2.34
C ALA A 152 0.20 -13.63 1.23
N ASN A 153 0.31 -14.84 0.67
CA ASN A 153 1.27 -15.14 -0.39
C ASN A 153 0.73 -14.84 -1.80
N GLY A 154 -0.51 -14.35 -1.92
CA GLY A 154 -1.14 -14.02 -3.19
C GLY A 154 -1.55 -15.27 -3.98
N HIS A 155 -2.58 -15.98 -3.54
CA HIS A 155 -3.20 -17.03 -4.34
C HIS A 155 -4.37 -16.45 -5.14
N TYR A 156 -4.44 -16.73 -6.45
CA TYR A 156 -5.43 -16.13 -7.36
C TYR A 156 -6.90 -16.27 -6.92
N THR A 157 -7.20 -17.32 -6.15
CA THR A 157 -8.56 -17.62 -5.64
C THR A 157 -8.83 -17.11 -4.22
N ALA A 158 -7.80 -16.58 -3.54
CA ALA A 158 -7.86 -16.21 -2.12
C ALA A 158 -7.56 -14.73 -1.87
N ASN A 159 -7.36 -13.94 -2.92
CA ASN A 159 -7.34 -12.49 -2.80
C ASN A 159 -8.80 -12.03 -2.64
N LEU A 160 -9.10 -11.21 -1.64
CA LEU A 160 -10.43 -10.63 -1.40
C LEU A 160 -10.54 -9.25 -2.06
#